data_AF-A0A7C3EIA8-F1
#
_entry.id   AF-A0A7C3EIA8-F1
#
_cell.length_a   1.000
_cell.length_b   1.000
_cell.length_c   1.000
_cell.angle_alpha   90.00
_cell.angle_beta   90.00
_cell.angle_gamma   90.00
#
_symmetry.space_group_name_H-M   'P 1'
#
loop_
_entity.id
_entity.type
_entity.pdbx_description
1 polymer ?
#
loop_
_entity_poly.entity_id
_entity_poly.type
_entity_poly.pdbx_seq_one_letter_code
_entity_poly.pdbx_strand_id
1 'polypeptide(L)'
;MVKRLKAFYLVVLGAVCLLGAKNESLKPASECGKPELTGVHAKAIPEEYKQLLIEAEPIVQNILTALNEENYDHYIRDFSAVMKRGYTKEIFRKNTVLIKEKIGIYVASILWKMERLGQNYILYYHARFSKAGDPVVIRLVVQRVEGLLRVAFLSFDSPALKDIGQPKTSGGGITDVNTAH
;
A
#
# COMPACT_ATOMS: atom_id res chain seq x y z
N MET A 1 -24.51 -40.00 27.09
CA MET A 1 -24.36 -40.33 28.52
C MET A 1 -23.01 -41.03 28.68
N VAL A 2 -22.04 -40.38 29.35
CA VAL A 2 -20.73 -40.81 29.96
C VAL A 2 -19.90 -39.51 30.10
N LYS A 3 -20.00 -38.78 31.22
CA LYS A 3 -19.06 -38.69 32.39
C LYS A 3 -17.61 -38.36 32.00
N ARG A 4 -17.21 -37.08 32.09
CA ARG A 4 -16.42 -36.41 33.17
C ARG A 4 -14.93 -36.82 33.25
N LEU A 5 -14.01 -35.84 33.10
CA LEU A 5 -12.95 -35.59 34.08
C LEU A 5 -12.38 -34.16 33.98
N LYS A 6 -12.17 -33.53 35.14
CA LYS A 6 -11.55 -32.21 35.36
C LYS A 6 -10.08 -32.38 35.75
N ALA A 7 -9.23 -31.40 35.41
CA ALA A 7 -8.02 -30.99 36.14
C ALA A 7 -7.76 -29.54 35.66
N PHE A 8 -7.79 -28.44 36.43
CA PHE A 8 -7.29 -28.11 37.77
C PHE A 8 -5.80 -28.44 37.96
N TYR A 9 -4.95 -27.47 37.62
CA TYR A 9 -3.74 -27.19 38.38
C TYR A 9 -3.60 -25.67 38.56
N LEU A 10 -3.65 -25.28 39.82
CA LEU A 10 -3.34 -23.99 40.41
C LEU A 10 -2.16 -24.28 41.36
N VAL A 11 -1.29 -23.30 41.61
CA VAL A 11 -0.28 -23.15 42.70
C VAL A 11 1.00 -22.53 42.10
N VAL A 12 1.66 -21.50 42.63
CA VAL A 12 1.37 -20.41 43.59
C VAL A 12 2.67 -19.59 43.70
N LEU A 13 2.50 -18.29 44.00
CA LEU A 13 3.37 -17.27 44.61
C LEU A 13 4.90 -17.46 44.78
N GLY A 14 5.57 -16.32 44.59
CA GLY A 14 6.65 -15.79 45.44
C GLY A 14 7.52 -14.79 44.67
N ALA A 15 7.94 -13.62 45.14
CA ALA A 15 7.77 -12.92 46.40
C ALA A 15 8.11 -11.43 46.19
N VAL A 16 7.60 -10.61 47.10
CA VAL A 16 7.79 -9.16 47.26
C VAL A 16 9.22 -8.82 47.67
N CYS A 17 9.76 -7.71 47.14
CA CYS A 17 10.76 -6.91 47.87
C CYS A 17 10.50 -5.41 47.59
N LEU A 18 10.38 -4.66 48.69
CA LEU A 18 9.91 -3.28 48.80
C LEU A 18 10.95 -2.56 49.68
N LEU A 19 11.56 -1.48 49.18
CA LEU A 19 12.35 -0.42 49.86
C LEU A 19 13.10 0.33 48.73
N GLY A 20 13.02 1.62 48.45
CA GLY A 20 12.56 2.79 49.20
C GLY A 20 13.71 3.79 49.36
N ALA A 21 13.88 4.75 48.43
CA ALA A 21 14.60 6.02 48.67
C ALA A 21 14.34 7.06 47.56
N LYS A 22 14.42 8.33 47.95
CA LYS A 22 13.81 9.53 47.37
C LYS A 22 14.58 10.17 46.21
N ASN A 23 13.79 10.69 45.25
CA ASN A 23 13.86 11.97 44.55
C ASN A 23 15.20 12.48 43.98
N GLU A 24 15.32 12.38 42.66
CA GLU A 24 15.91 13.46 41.87
C GLU A 24 15.06 13.70 40.62
N SER A 25 14.81 14.98 40.38
CA SER A 25 13.89 15.53 39.40
C SER A 25 14.45 15.46 37.99
N LEU A 26 13.90 14.60 37.14
CA LEU A 26 14.04 14.68 35.68
C LEU A 26 12.68 14.34 35.01
N LYS A 27 11.98 15.38 34.56
CA LYS A 27 10.96 15.29 33.49
C LYS A 27 11.59 15.85 32.21
N PRO A 28 11.07 15.53 31.00
CA PRO A 28 10.75 14.21 30.47
C PRO A 28 11.40 14.04 29.07
N ALA A 29 11.87 12.85 28.71
CA ALA A 29 12.33 12.58 27.34
C ALA A 29 11.13 12.25 26.44
N SER A 30 10.65 13.30 25.78
CA SER A 30 10.11 13.37 24.41
C SER A 30 9.38 12.15 23.85
N GLU A 31 8.07 12.32 23.67
CA GLU A 31 7.20 11.53 22.81
C GLU A 31 7.79 11.40 21.39
N CYS A 32 7.78 10.16 20.88
CA CYS A 32 8.08 9.84 19.50
C CYS A 32 7.03 10.51 18.60
N GLY A 33 7.50 11.38 17.70
CA GLY A 33 6.71 12.36 16.97
C GLY A 33 5.54 11.78 16.16
N LYS A 34 4.33 12.15 16.56
CA LYS A 34 3.18 12.25 15.65
C LYS A 34 3.42 13.44 14.72
N PRO A 35 3.10 13.35 13.42
CA PRO A 35 3.14 14.52 12.55
C PRO A 35 2.07 15.52 13.01
N GLU A 36 2.51 16.64 13.56
CA GLU A 36 1.67 17.78 13.91
C GLU A 36 1.30 18.51 12.62
N LEU A 37 0.08 18.26 12.14
CA LEU A 37 -0.55 19.02 11.06
C LEU A 37 -0.86 20.42 11.58
N THR A 38 0.09 21.34 11.43
CA THR A 38 -0.12 22.76 11.72
C THR A 38 -0.80 23.44 10.51
N GLY A 39 -1.96 24.05 10.77
CA GLY A 39 -2.62 24.98 9.86
C GLY A 39 -3.85 24.43 9.16
N VAL A 40 -4.97 25.12 9.38
CA VAL A 40 -6.35 24.85 8.91
C VAL A 40 -7.11 23.88 9.82
N HIS A 41 -8.21 24.38 10.41
CA HIS A 41 -9.20 23.65 11.20
C HIS A 41 -9.21 22.15 10.87
N ALA A 42 -8.74 21.32 11.79
CA ALA A 42 -8.75 19.87 11.66
C ALA A 42 -10.22 19.40 11.59
N LYS A 43 -10.80 19.45 10.39
CA LYS A 43 -12.13 18.93 10.11
C LYS A 43 -12.06 17.46 10.47
N ALA A 44 -12.86 17.04 11.45
CA ALA A 44 -12.92 15.66 11.86
C ALA A 44 -13.10 14.77 10.62
N ILE A 45 -12.22 13.80 10.44
CA ILE A 45 -12.35 12.79 9.39
C ILE A 45 -13.68 12.06 9.66
N PRO A 46 -14.62 12.01 8.71
CA PRO A 46 -15.89 11.31 8.91
C PRO A 46 -15.64 9.84 9.25
N GLU A 47 -16.46 9.28 10.14
CA GLU A 47 -16.24 7.92 10.66
C GLU A 47 -16.20 6.85 9.56
N GLU A 48 -17.01 7.03 8.51
CA GLU A 48 -16.99 6.20 7.29
C GLU A 48 -15.58 6.09 6.68
N TYR A 49 -14.85 7.20 6.59
CA TYR A 49 -13.51 7.22 6.02
C TYR A 49 -12.47 6.57 6.92
N LYS A 50 -12.67 6.57 8.25
CA LYS A 50 -11.78 5.85 9.17
C LYS A 50 -11.93 4.34 9.02
N GLN A 51 -13.18 3.86 8.96
CA GLN A 51 -13.46 2.43 8.76
C GLN A 51 -12.93 1.95 7.40
N LEU A 52 -13.17 2.73 6.35
CA LEU A 52 -12.60 2.46 5.03
C LEU A 52 -11.08 2.35 5.06
N LEU A 53 -10.38 3.24 5.79
CA LEU A 53 -8.92 3.21 5.87
C LEU A 53 -8.42 1.94 6.58
N ILE A 54 -9.07 1.53 7.67
CA ILE A 54 -8.76 0.28 8.39
C ILE A 54 -8.86 -0.94 7.46
N GLU A 55 -9.87 -0.96 6.57
CA GLU A 55 -10.03 -2.04 5.58
C GLU A 55 -9.04 -1.92 4.40
N ALA A 56 -8.75 -0.71 3.94
CA ALA A 56 -7.94 -0.47 2.73
C ALA A 56 -6.43 -0.58 2.99
N GLU A 57 -5.96 -0.23 4.18
CA GLU A 57 -4.54 -0.27 4.55
C GLU A 57 -3.90 -1.66 4.37
N PRO A 58 -4.46 -2.77 4.89
CA PRO A 58 -3.90 -4.09 4.65
C PRO A 58 -3.96 -4.51 3.17
N ILE A 59 -4.89 -3.97 2.37
CA ILE A 59 -4.98 -4.24 0.93
C ILE A 59 -3.80 -3.59 0.20
N VAL A 60 -3.57 -2.29 0.43
CA VAL A 60 -2.46 -1.58 -0.23
C VAL A 60 -1.11 -2.13 0.21
N GLN A 61 -0.94 -2.46 1.49
CA GLN A 61 0.32 -3.05 1.97
C GLN A 61 0.57 -4.39 1.30
N ASN A 62 -0.43 -5.28 1.24
CA ASN A 62 -0.31 -6.57 0.57
C ASN A 62 0.06 -6.43 -0.92
N ILE A 63 -0.53 -5.48 -1.64
CA ILE A 63 -0.19 -5.23 -3.05
C ILE A 63 1.28 -4.80 -3.21
N LEU A 64 1.74 -3.88 -2.36
CA LEU A 64 3.08 -3.31 -2.47
C LEU A 64 4.18 -4.27 -2.01
N THR A 65 3.92 -5.07 -0.97
CA THR A 65 4.86 -6.12 -0.55
C THR A 65 4.89 -7.27 -1.56
N ALA A 66 3.75 -7.61 -2.18
CA ALA A 66 3.71 -8.63 -3.22
C ALA A 66 4.57 -8.29 -4.46
N LEU A 67 4.76 -7.00 -4.77
CA LEU A 67 5.70 -6.57 -5.80
C LEU A 67 7.16 -6.88 -5.41
N ASN A 68 7.51 -6.68 -4.14
CA ASN A 68 8.84 -7.01 -3.63
C ASN A 68 9.08 -8.53 -3.67
N GLU A 69 8.10 -9.29 -3.18
CA GLU A 69 8.11 -10.75 -3.07
C GLU A 69 7.91 -11.48 -4.41
N GLU A 70 7.55 -10.74 -5.47
CA GLU A 70 7.17 -11.31 -6.77
C GLU A 70 6.00 -12.31 -6.68
N ASN A 71 5.09 -12.07 -5.73
CA ASN A 71 3.99 -12.96 -5.40
C ASN A 71 2.70 -12.53 -6.10
N TYR A 72 2.41 -13.15 -7.24
CA TYR A 72 1.23 -12.85 -8.03
C TYR A 72 -0.09 -13.05 -7.25
N ASP A 73 -0.21 -14.15 -6.51
CA ASP A 73 -1.46 -14.51 -5.84
C ASP A 73 -1.79 -13.52 -4.72
N HIS A 74 -0.76 -13.04 -4.01
CA HIS A 74 -0.92 -11.95 -3.05
C HIS A 74 -1.30 -10.65 -3.78
N TYR A 75 -0.59 -10.30 -4.86
CA TYR A 75 -0.82 -9.05 -5.59
C TYR A 75 -2.28 -8.89 -6.05
N ILE A 76 -2.90 -9.97 -6.56
CA ILE A 76 -4.29 -9.90 -7.07
C ILE A 76 -5.36 -10.27 -6.04
N ARG A 77 -5.02 -10.68 -4.81
CA ARG A 77 -5.95 -11.26 -3.81
C ARG A 77 -7.27 -10.49 -3.71
N ASP A 78 -7.15 -9.17 -3.52
CA ASP A 78 -8.25 -8.26 -3.25
C ASP A 78 -8.78 -7.56 -4.50
N PHE A 79 -8.28 -7.92 -5.69
CA PHE A 79 -8.74 -7.34 -6.94
C PHE A 79 -10.17 -7.79 -7.26
N SER A 80 -10.94 -6.88 -7.85
CA SER A 80 -12.23 -7.22 -8.46
C SER A 80 -12.05 -8.29 -9.54
N ALA A 81 -13.11 -9.05 -9.84
CA ALA A 81 -13.08 -10.07 -10.88
C ALA A 81 -12.65 -9.50 -12.25
N VAL A 82 -13.04 -8.26 -12.55
CA VAL A 82 -12.62 -7.54 -13.75
C VAL A 82 -11.11 -7.30 -13.75
N MET A 83 -10.56 -6.75 -12.67
CA MET A 83 -9.12 -6.48 -12.54
C MET A 83 -8.28 -7.76 -12.58
N LYS A 84 -8.76 -8.86 -11.96
CA LYS A 84 -8.08 -10.17 -12.01
C LYS A 84 -7.90 -10.70 -13.44
N ARG A 85 -8.89 -10.47 -14.32
CA ARG A 85 -8.78 -10.87 -15.74
C ARG A 85 -7.78 -10.01 -16.51
N GLY A 86 -7.65 -8.73 -16.17
CA GLY A 86 -6.71 -7.81 -16.81
C GLY A 86 -5.27 -7.93 -16.33
N TYR A 87 -5.04 -8.40 -15.09
CA TYR A 87 -3.71 -8.60 -14.53
C TYR A 87 -3.38 -10.09 -14.48
N THR A 88 -2.98 -10.65 -15.62
CA THR A 88 -2.47 -12.03 -15.68
C THR A 88 -1.10 -12.13 -15.01
N LYS A 89 -0.66 -13.35 -14.67
CA LYS A 89 0.68 -13.61 -14.12
C LYS A 89 1.80 -13.10 -15.04
N GLU A 90 1.61 -13.18 -16.35
CA GLU A 90 2.56 -12.66 -17.34
C GLU A 90 2.67 -11.13 -17.27
N ILE A 91 1.53 -10.43 -17.25
CA ILE A 91 1.48 -8.97 -17.15
C ILE A 91 2.11 -8.52 -15.82
N PHE A 92 1.76 -9.20 -14.72
CA PHE A 92 2.36 -8.95 -13.41
C PHE A 92 3.89 -9.08 -13.45
N ARG A 93 4.43 -10.16 -14.02
CA ARG A 93 5.87 -10.38 -14.12
C ARG A 93 6.55 -9.27 -14.92
N LYS A 94 6.02 -8.92 -16.10
CA LYS A 94 6.56 -7.85 -16.96
C LYS A 94 6.57 -6.51 -16.21
N ASN A 95 5.47 -6.15 -15.58
CA ASN A 95 5.34 -4.89 -14.85
C ASN A 95 6.23 -4.86 -13.60
N THR A 96 6.37 -5.97 -12.88
CA THR A 96 7.21 -6.04 -11.67
C THR A 96 8.69 -5.83 -12.00
N VAL A 97 9.18 -6.47 -13.07
CA VAL A 97 10.55 -6.24 -13.57
C VAL A 97 10.77 -4.77 -13.88
N LEU A 98 9.83 -4.17 -14.62
CA LEU A 98 9.94 -2.77 -15.03
C LEU A 98 9.91 -1.80 -13.85
N ILE A 99 9.00 -2.01 -12.88
CA ILE A 99 8.92 -1.23 -11.65
C ILE A 99 10.24 -1.32 -10.87
N LYS A 100 10.77 -2.55 -10.66
CA LYS A 100 12.05 -2.75 -9.95
C LYS A 100 13.24 -2.16 -10.68
N GLU A 101 13.23 -2.16 -12.02
CA GLU A 101 14.26 -1.53 -12.83
C GLU A 101 14.25 -0.01 -12.64
N LYS A 102 13.08 0.62 -12.84
CA LYS A 102 12.92 2.09 -12.91
C LYS A 102 12.90 2.78 -11.55
N ILE A 103 12.13 2.24 -10.60
CA ILE A 103 11.89 2.90 -9.31
C ILE A 103 12.34 2.06 -8.12
N GLY A 104 12.65 0.78 -8.31
CA GLY A 104 13.24 -0.08 -7.28
C GLY A 104 12.21 -0.87 -6.49
N ILE A 105 12.57 -1.29 -5.27
CA ILE A 105 11.67 -2.02 -4.37
C ILE A 105 10.91 -1.06 -3.47
N TYR A 106 9.68 -1.44 -3.11
CA TYR A 106 8.86 -0.68 -2.17
C TYR A 106 9.50 -0.66 -0.78
N VAL A 107 9.46 0.51 -0.11
CA VAL A 107 10.02 0.70 1.23
C VAL A 107 8.94 1.10 2.24
N ALA A 108 8.15 2.13 1.92
CA ALA A 108 7.09 2.63 2.81
C ALA A 108 6.10 3.49 2.02
N SER A 109 4.87 3.62 2.52
CA SER A 109 3.85 4.50 1.95
C SER A 109 3.11 5.25 3.05
N ILE A 110 2.68 6.47 2.75
CA ILE A 110 1.78 7.25 3.60
C ILE A 110 0.55 7.66 2.81
N LEU A 111 -0.63 7.58 3.43
CA LEU A 111 -1.87 8.09 2.83
C LEU A 111 -1.75 9.60 2.68
N TRP A 112 -1.96 10.09 1.45
CA TRP A 112 -1.91 11.51 1.12
C TRP A 112 -3.30 12.12 1.03
N LYS A 113 -4.21 11.46 0.31
CA LYS A 113 -5.56 11.98 0.05
C LYS A 113 -6.56 10.84 -0.12
N MET A 114 -7.80 11.12 0.20
CA MET A 114 -8.93 10.24 -0.10
C MET A 114 -10.10 11.03 -0.67
N GLU A 115 -10.78 10.42 -1.63
CA GLU A 115 -11.93 11.00 -2.33
C GLU A 115 -13.02 9.94 -2.50
N ARG A 116 -14.27 10.38 -2.60
CA ARG A 116 -15.40 9.54 -2.99
C ARG A 116 -15.93 10.01 -4.33
N LEU A 117 -16.07 9.08 -5.28
CA LEU A 117 -16.63 9.32 -6.60
C LEU A 117 -17.74 8.31 -6.87
N GLY A 118 -18.99 8.72 -6.61
CA GLY A 118 -20.14 7.83 -6.65
C GLY A 118 -20.03 6.71 -5.62
N GLN A 119 -19.93 5.47 -6.11
CA GLN A 119 -19.77 4.26 -5.29
C GLN A 119 -18.31 3.88 -5.03
N ASN A 120 -17.37 4.57 -5.67
CA ASN A 120 -15.94 4.30 -5.54
C ASN A 120 -15.31 5.21 -4.48
N TYR A 121 -14.33 4.67 -3.77
CA TYR A 121 -13.37 5.46 -3.00
C TYR A 121 -12.02 5.42 -3.69
N ILE A 122 -11.37 6.57 -3.73
CA ILE A 122 -10.06 6.75 -4.34
C ILE A 122 -9.09 7.13 -3.24
N LEU A 123 -8.08 6.31 -3.02
CA LEU A 123 -7.02 6.55 -2.07
C LEU A 123 -5.74 6.85 -2.83
N TYR A 124 -5.08 7.95 -2.44
CA TYR A 124 -3.79 8.35 -2.97
C TYR A 124 -2.75 8.19 -1.89
N TYR A 125 -1.67 7.49 -2.21
CA TYR A 125 -0.53 7.30 -1.32
C TYR A 125 0.72 7.91 -1.94
N HIS A 126 1.55 8.53 -1.12
CA HIS A 126 2.94 8.77 -1.46
C HIS A 126 3.76 7.56 -1.00
N ALA A 127 4.36 6.85 -1.95
CA ALA A 127 5.21 5.71 -1.68
C ALA A 127 6.67 5.99 -2.00
N ARG A 128 7.55 5.56 -1.09
CA ARG A 128 8.99 5.56 -1.27
C ARG A 128 9.41 4.21 -1.85
N PHE A 129 10.14 4.28 -2.96
CA PHE A 129 10.83 3.14 -3.56
C PHE A 129 12.34 3.39 -3.55
N SER A 130 13.14 2.32 -3.58
CA SER A 130 14.58 2.38 -3.32
C SER A 130 15.41 3.13 -4.38
N LYS A 131 14.90 3.30 -5.61
CA LYS A 131 15.60 4.02 -6.70
C LYS A 131 14.87 5.28 -7.17
N ALA A 132 13.66 5.53 -6.68
CA ALA A 132 12.91 6.72 -7.05
C ALA A 132 13.52 7.95 -6.33
N GLY A 133 13.84 9.00 -7.08
CA GLY A 133 14.29 10.28 -6.52
C GLY A 133 13.17 11.07 -5.83
N ASP A 134 11.94 10.89 -6.32
CA ASP A 134 10.72 11.52 -5.79
C ASP A 134 9.71 10.45 -5.32
N PRO A 135 8.76 10.80 -4.43
CA PRO A 135 7.68 9.90 -4.07
C PRO A 135 6.86 9.45 -5.29
N VAL A 136 6.55 8.16 -5.34
CA VAL A 136 5.64 7.58 -6.34
C VAL A 136 4.22 7.75 -5.84
N VAL A 137 3.35 8.37 -6.65
CA VAL A 137 1.93 8.51 -6.32
C VAL A 137 1.22 7.22 -6.70
N ILE A 138 0.70 6.51 -5.71
CA ILE A 138 -0.14 5.34 -5.93
C ILE A 138 -1.59 5.78 -5.86
N ARG A 139 -2.35 5.51 -6.92
CA ARG A 139 -3.80 5.69 -6.93
C ARG A 139 -4.47 4.33 -6.84
N LEU A 140 -5.18 4.10 -5.74
CA LEU A 140 -5.96 2.89 -5.49
C LEU A 140 -7.44 3.25 -5.52
N VAL A 141 -8.18 2.68 -6.46
CA VAL A 141 -9.64 2.81 -6.49
C VAL A 141 -10.24 1.53 -5.95
N VAL A 142 -11.09 1.67 -4.93
CA VAL A 142 -11.78 0.57 -4.30
C VAL A 142 -13.29 0.77 -4.32
N GLN A 143 -14.01 -0.34 -4.35
CA GLN A 143 -15.46 -0.37 -4.27
C GLN A 143 -15.91 -1.51 -3.38
N ARG A 144 -17.07 -1.36 -2.74
CA ARG A 144 -17.66 -2.40 -1.89
C ARG A 144 -18.50 -3.32 -2.77
N VAL A 145 -18.10 -4.58 -2.87
CA VAL A 145 -18.81 -5.65 -3.60
C VAL A 145 -19.11 -6.76 -2.62
N GLU A 146 -20.39 -7.09 -2.43
CA GLU A 146 -20.82 -8.14 -1.48
C GLU A 146 -20.29 -7.92 -0.06
N GLY A 147 -20.21 -6.65 0.37
CA GLY A 147 -19.71 -6.30 1.70
C GLY A 147 -18.19 -6.37 1.87
N LEU A 148 -17.43 -6.63 0.80
CA LEU A 148 -15.97 -6.65 0.81
C LEU A 148 -15.40 -5.51 -0.04
N LEU A 149 -14.30 -4.92 0.42
CA LEU A 149 -13.57 -3.92 -0.34
C LEU A 149 -12.76 -4.60 -1.45
N ARG A 150 -13.00 -4.20 -2.72
CA ARG A 150 -12.34 -4.76 -3.89
C ARG A 150 -11.64 -3.68 -4.70
N VAL A 151 -10.44 -3.98 -5.17
CA VAL A 151 -9.67 -3.06 -6.03
C VAL A 151 -10.28 -3.05 -7.43
N ALA A 152 -10.72 -1.87 -7.86
CA ALA A 152 -11.26 -1.59 -9.18
C ALA A 152 -10.23 -0.95 -10.11
N PHE A 153 -9.20 -0.31 -9.56
CA PHE A 153 -8.11 0.28 -10.34
C PHE A 153 -6.87 0.47 -9.46
N LEU A 154 -5.69 0.33 -10.06
CA LEU A 154 -4.40 0.58 -9.44
C LEU A 154 -3.48 1.24 -10.47
N SER A 155 -2.83 2.33 -10.10
CA SER A 155 -1.77 2.94 -10.91
C SER A 155 -0.64 3.48 -10.07
N PHE A 156 0.54 3.55 -10.69
CA PHE A 156 1.76 4.14 -10.16
C PHE A 156 2.12 5.32 -11.05
N ASP A 157 2.16 6.52 -10.48
CA ASP A 157 2.60 7.72 -11.19
C ASP A 157 3.93 8.19 -10.62
N SER A 158 4.93 8.30 -11.50
CA SER A 158 6.25 8.79 -11.21
C SER A 158 6.87 9.30 -12.51
N PRO A 159 7.64 10.39 -12.50
CA PRO A 159 8.40 10.83 -13.66
C PRO A 159 9.24 9.70 -14.29
N ALA A 160 9.83 8.83 -13.47
CA ALA A 160 10.64 7.70 -13.92
C ALA A 160 9.86 6.59 -14.66
N LEU A 161 8.52 6.64 -14.63
CA LEU A 161 7.63 5.69 -15.31
C LEU A 161 6.99 6.26 -16.60
N LYS A 162 7.22 7.53 -16.94
CA LYS A 162 6.53 8.19 -18.07
C LYS A 162 7.00 7.72 -19.45
N ASP A 163 8.25 7.25 -19.57
CA ASP A 163 8.83 6.79 -20.84
C ASP A 163 8.31 5.42 -21.33
N ILE A 164 7.36 4.83 -20.60
CA ILE A 164 6.83 3.48 -20.83
C ILE A 164 5.57 3.54 -21.74
N GLY A 165 4.95 4.72 -21.89
CA GLY A 165 3.61 4.90 -22.47
C GLY A 165 3.54 5.38 -23.93
N GLN A 166 4.66 5.49 -24.64
CA GLN A 166 4.65 5.80 -26.08
C GLN A 166 5.49 4.75 -26.80
N PRO A 167 4.92 3.96 -27.74
CA PRO A 167 5.78 3.30 -28.71
C PRO A 167 6.62 4.40 -29.36
N LYS A 168 7.94 4.32 -29.26
CA LYS A 168 8.79 5.14 -30.11
C LYS A 168 8.40 4.77 -31.53
N THR A 169 7.69 5.64 -32.23
CA THR A 169 7.55 5.54 -33.67
C THR A 169 8.97 5.66 -34.19
N SER A 170 9.60 4.51 -34.45
CA SER A 170 10.79 4.45 -35.26
C SER A 170 10.39 5.04 -36.59
N GLY A 171 10.71 6.32 -36.80
CA GLY A 171 10.72 6.93 -38.12
C GLY A 171 11.73 6.18 -38.95
N GLY A 172 11.28 5.06 -39.53
CA GLY A 172 12.00 4.34 -40.56
C GLY A 172 12.14 5.31 -41.73
N GLY A 173 13.36 5.75 -41.97
CA GLY A 173 13.70 6.45 -43.19
C GLY A 173 13.32 5.57 -44.36
N ILE A 174 12.34 6.01 -45.13
CA ILE A 174 12.14 5.52 -46.49
C ILE A 174 13.17 6.29 -47.31
N THR A 175 14.27 5.63 -47.64
CA THR A 175 15.10 6.04 -48.76
C THR A 175 14.29 5.84 -50.03
N ASP A 176 13.82 6.93 -50.62
CA ASP A 176 13.29 6.91 -51.98
C ASP A 176 14.42 6.51 -52.94
N VAL A 177 14.41 5.25 -53.32
CA VAL A 177 15.06 4.77 -54.54
C VAL A 177 13.91 4.40 -55.46
N ASN A 178 13.57 5.26 -56.42
CA ASN A 178 12.92 4.76 -57.61
C ASN A 178 13.57 5.31 -58.87
N THR A 179 14.15 4.33 -59.54
CA THR A 179 14.82 4.31 -60.82
C THR A 179 13.86 4.61 -61.96
N ALA A 180 14.43 5.20 -62.99
CA ALA A 180 13.95 5.40 -64.35
C ALA A 180 12.91 4.41 -64.88
N HIS A 181 11.95 4.95 -65.63
CA HIS A 181 11.58 4.49 -66.98
C HIS A 181 11.09 5.67 -67.81
#